data_AF-A0A2V7ABY4-F1
#
_entry.id   AF-A0A2V7ABY4-F1
#
_cell.length_a   1.000
_cell.length_b   1.000
_cell.length_c   1.000
_cell.angle_alpha   90.00
_cell.angle_beta   90.00
_cell.angle_gamma   90.00
#
_symmetry.space_group_name_H-M   'P 1'
#
loop_
_entity.id
_entity.type
_entity.pdbx_description
1 polymer ?
#
loop_
_entity_poly.entity_id
_entity_poly.type
_entity_poly.pdbx_seq_one_letter_code
_entity_poly.pdbx_strand_id
1 'polypeptide(L)'
;MPGVDRREFLKTTTLTAVALSSGLGTRGAAAQGKAGGTLVFASTALPPNIEPHMQGLDIWQKRKPLIYENLVVVDEALEPKPELAERWEQTSPTEYLFHLRRGVKFHSGKELDADDVKYTYDRVRDPKVSPGANDLFSIKQIDVVDRHTVRFTLTAPVATFLINLAGKYNGVVPKGAAGDGKELFVKAIGTGPFAVA
;
A
#
# COMPACT_ATOMS: atom_id res chain seq x y z
N MET A 1 3.49 -14.26 58.96
CA MET A 1 2.64 -13.11 58.59
C MET A 1 1.53 -13.63 57.67
N PRO A 2 0.26 -13.67 58.11
CA PRO A 2 -0.84 -14.19 57.29
C PRO A 2 -1.16 -13.22 56.14
N GLY A 3 -1.40 -13.77 54.95
CA GLY A 3 -1.61 -13.02 53.72
C GLY A 3 -2.98 -12.35 53.67
N VAL A 4 -2.99 -11.08 53.27
CA VAL A 4 -4.21 -10.29 53.05
C VAL A 4 -4.90 -10.78 51.77
N ASP A 5 -6.17 -11.12 51.88
CA ASP A 5 -7.00 -11.62 50.79
C ASP A 5 -7.50 -10.45 49.90
N ARG A 6 -7.56 -10.66 48.58
CA ARG A 6 -7.86 -9.64 47.55
C ARG A 6 -9.18 -8.91 47.77
N ARG A 7 -10.10 -9.52 48.51
CA ARG A 7 -11.44 -8.96 48.80
C ARG A 7 -11.45 -7.90 49.89
N GLU A 8 -10.45 -7.85 50.78
CA GLU A 8 -10.33 -6.78 51.79
C GLU A 8 -9.69 -5.51 51.22
N PHE A 9 -8.73 -5.65 50.30
CA PHE A 9 -8.07 -4.50 49.66
C PHE A 9 -9.05 -3.63 48.88
N LEU A 10 -10.12 -4.22 48.32
CA LEU A 10 -11.13 -3.49 47.55
C LEU A 10 -12.18 -2.78 48.40
N LYS A 11 -12.22 -3.01 49.73
CA LYS A 11 -13.22 -2.39 50.62
C LYS A 11 -12.72 -1.16 51.37
N THR A 12 -11.41 -0.89 51.37
CA THR A 12 -10.79 0.16 52.20
C THR A 12 -10.45 1.45 51.45
N THR A 13 -10.83 1.63 50.19
CA THR A 13 -10.57 2.87 49.44
C THR A 13 -11.81 3.61 48.97
N THR A 14 -12.92 3.48 49.70
CA THR A 14 -14.09 4.35 49.54
C THR A 14 -14.25 5.24 50.76
N LEU A 15 -14.24 6.55 50.50
CA LEU A 15 -14.48 7.70 51.37
C LEU A 15 -13.30 8.27 52.16
N THR A 16 -12.68 9.32 51.57
CA THR A 16 -12.50 10.57 52.35
C THR A 16 -12.73 11.80 51.46
N ALA A 17 -13.87 12.43 51.73
CA ALA A 17 -14.20 13.85 51.70
C ALA A 17 -13.80 14.75 50.51
N VAL A 18 -14.85 15.11 49.77
CA VAL A 18 -15.09 16.36 49.04
C VAL A 18 -14.66 17.59 49.84
N ALA A 19 -13.79 18.44 49.26
CA ALA A 19 -13.77 19.89 49.48
C ALA A 19 -13.07 20.65 48.34
N LEU A 20 -13.89 21.42 47.62
CA LEU A 20 -13.61 22.73 47.04
C LEU A 20 -12.62 22.91 45.88
N SER A 21 -13.26 23.21 44.75
CA SER A 21 -13.06 24.40 43.89
C SER A 21 -12.01 24.38 42.79
N SER A 22 -12.57 24.60 41.59
CA SER A 22 -12.06 25.39 40.47
C SER A 22 -10.85 24.88 39.70
N GLY A 23 -11.12 24.54 38.44
CA GLY A 23 -10.13 24.66 37.37
C GLY A 23 -9.42 23.36 37.07
N LEU A 24 -9.91 22.66 36.06
CA LEU A 24 -9.26 22.54 34.76
C LEU A 24 -9.93 21.35 34.08
N GLY A 25 -10.93 21.66 33.27
CA GLY A 25 -11.28 20.76 32.18
C GLY A 25 -10.06 20.69 31.27
N THR A 26 -9.21 19.69 31.47
CA THR A 26 -8.30 19.23 30.43
C THR A 26 -9.16 18.54 29.38
N ARG A 27 -9.85 19.36 28.58
CA ARG A 27 -10.01 19.02 27.16
C ARG A 27 -8.59 18.74 26.72
N GLY A 28 -8.25 17.46 26.58
CA GLY A 28 -7.01 17.07 25.92
C GLY A 28 -6.99 17.87 24.64
N ALA A 29 -6.09 18.84 24.56
CA ALA A 29 -5.85 19.54 23.33
C ALA A 29 -5.44 18.42 22.38
N ALA A 30 -6.36 18.06 21.47
CA ALA A 30 -6.00 17.20 20.35
C ALA A 30 -4.76 17.87 19.77
N ALA A 31 -3.62 17.19 19.88
CA ALA A 31 -2.36 17.72 19.40
C ALA A 31 -2.61 18.07 17.94
N GLN A 32 -2.71 19.37 17.64
CA GLN A 32 -2.88 19.84 16.28
C GLN A 32 -1.58 19.48 15.60
N GLY A 33 -1.57 18.36 14.89
CA GLY A 33 -0.42 17.90 14.14
C GLY A 33 0.06 19.05 13.27
N LYS A 34 1.31 19.46 13.45
CA LYS A 34 1.89 20.48 12.59
C LYS A 34 1.95 19.91 11.17
N ALA A 35 1.31 20.58 10.21
CA ALA A 35 1.37 20.17 8.82
C ALA A 35 2.80 20.35 8.30
N GLY A 36 3.33 19.32 7.63
CA GLY A 36 4.70 19.29 7.13
C GLY A 36 5.75 18.96 8.19
N GLY A 37 6.99 18.76 7.73
CA GLY A 37 8.14 18.40 8.56
C GLY A 37 8.92 17.22 7.99
N THR A 38 10.03 16.91 8.64
CA THR A 38 10.87 15.76 8.30
C THR A 38 10.68 14.68 9.35
N LEU A 39 10.15 13.52 8.93
CA LEU A 39 10.18 12.32 9.76
C LEU A 39 11.53 11.62 9.54
N VAL A 40 12.35 11.58 10.59
CA VAL A 40 13.57 10.76 10.61
C VAL A 40 13.28 9.48 11.37
N PHE A 41 13.43 8.33 10.72
CA PHE A 41 13.26 7.03 11.34
C PHE A 41 14.52 6.19 11.18
N ALA A 42 14.82 5.36 12.17
CA ALA A 42 15.94 4.44 12.10
C ALA A 42 15.62 3.28 11.15
N SER A 43 16.56 2.96 10.27
CA SER A 43 16.48 1.83 9.33
C SER A 43 17.64 0.89 9.60
N THR A 44 17.38 -0.40 9.71
CA THR A 44 18.42 -1.40 10.01
C THR A 44 19.34 -1.67 8.82
N ALA A 45 18.88 -1.37 7.60
CA ALA A 45 19.63 -1.44 6.36
C ALA A 45 19.04 -0.49 5.31
N LEU A 46 19.75 -0.31 4.20
CA LEU A 46 19.21 0.26 2.96
C LEU A 46 18.92 -0.88 1.97
N PRO A 47 17.83 -0.81 1.19
CA PRO A 47 17.64 -1.76 0.10
C PRO A 47 18.74 -1.56 -0.96
N PRO A 48 19.22 -2.61 -1.63
CA PRO A 48 20.28 -2.50 -2.63
C PRO A 48 19.88 -1.68 -3.87
N ASN A 49 18.58 -1.50 -4.11
CA ASN A 49 18.01 -0.62 -5.13
C ASN A 49 16.58 -0.22 -4.74
N ILE A 50 15.99 0.72 -5.47
CA ILE A 50 14.62 1.24 -5.28
C ILE A 50 13.64 0.77 -6.36
N GLU A 51 14.00 -0.32 -7.03
CA GLU A 51 13.24 -0.89 -8.13
C GLU A 51 11.98 -1.60 -7.56
N PRO A 52 10.76 -1.25 -8.00
CA PRO A 52 9.51 -1.71 -7.36
C PRO A 52 9.11 -3.16 -7.64
N HIS A 53 9.61 -3.79 -8.70
CA HIS A 53 9.26 -5.13 -9.18
C HIS A 53 10.32 -6.21 -8.87
N MET A 54 11.52 -5.83 -8.40
CA MET A 54 12.62 -6.73 -8.07
C MET A 54 12.88 -6.81 -6.57
N GLN A 55 12.69 -5.69 -5.86
CA GLN A 55 13.12 -5.57 -4.47
C GLN A 55 12.17 -6.30 -3.52
N GLY A 56 12.61 -7.45 -3.01
CA GLY A 56 11.80 -8.32 -2.15
C GLY A 56 11.97 -8.15 -0.65
N LEU A 57 12.91 -7.31 -0.19
CA LEU A 57 13.25 -7.15 1.23
C LEU A 57 12.14 -6.46 2.04
N ASP A 58 11.92 -6.89 3.28
CA ASP A 58 10.90 -6.30 4.17
C ASP A 58 11.17 -4.82 4.49
N ILE A 59 12.45 -4.42 4.54
CA ILE A 59 12.84 -3.02 4.73
C ILE A 59 12.36 -2.13 3.57
N TRP A 60 12.28 -2.70 2.36
CA TRP A 60 11.73 -2.01 1.20
C TRP A 60 10.21 -1.89 1.29
N GLN A 61 9.51 -2.89 1.83
CA GLN A 61 8.05 -2.87 1.91
C GLN A 61 7.49 -1.72 2.75
N LYS A 62 8.27 -1.20 3.70
CA LYS A 62 7.91 0.00 4.48
C LYS A 62 8.08 1.31 3.70
N ARG A 63 8.95 1.31 2.68
CA ARG A 63 9.29 2.51 1.87
C ARG A 63 8.54 2.53 0.55
N LYS A 64 8.32 1.37 -0.08
CA LYS A 64 7.59 1.23 -1.35
C LYS A 64 6.28 2.02 -1.36
N PRO A 65 5.34 1.88 -0.40
CA PRO A 65 4.07 2.60 -0.47
C PRO A 65 4.20 4.13 -0.34
N LEU A 66 5.36 4.63 0.10
CA LEU A 66 5.63 6.07 0.09
C LEU A 66 5.91 6.58 -1.33
N ILE A 67 6.41 5.71 -2.22
CA ILE A 67 6.90 6.06 -3.55
C ILE A 67 5.97 5.51 -4.64
N TYR A 68 5.55 4.25 -4.52
CA TYR A 68 4.78 3.50 -5.50
C TYR A 68 3.52 2.90 -4.86
N GLU A 69 2.39 3.16 -5.51
CA GLU A 69 1.10 2.55 -5.17
C GLU A 69 0.81 1.36 -6.09
N ASN A 70 0.04 0.38 -5.62
CA ASN A 70 -0.44 -0.75 -6.42
C ASN A 70 -1.83 -0.44 -7.01
N LEU A 71 -2.35 -1.37 -7.82
CA LEU A 71 -3.74 -1.26 -8.30
C LEU A 71 -4.76 -1.40 -7.15
N VAL A 72 -4.48 -2.29 -6.21
CA VAL A 72 -5.25 -2.56 -4.99
C VAL A 72 -4.29 -2.77 -3.83
N VAL A 73 -4.76 -2.46 -2.62
CA VAL A 73 -4.05 -2.70 -1.36
C VAL A 73 -4.82 -3.71 -0.52
N VAL A 74 -4.18 -4.32 0.46
CA VAL A 74 -4.84 -5.19 1.44
C VAL A 74 -4.75 -4.53 2.81
N ASP A 75 -5.87 -4.47 3.53
CA ASP A 75 -5.92 -3.89 4.88
C ASP A 75 -5.47 -4.88 5.97
N GLU A 76 -5.51 -4.44 7.22
CA GLU A 76 -5.13 -5.27 8.38
C GLU A 76 -6.04 -6.51 8.58
N ALA A 77 -7.25 -6.49 8.01
CA ALA A 77 -8.19 -7.61 8.03
C ALA A 77 -7.97 -8.58 6.86
N LEU A 78 -6.92 -8.37 6.05
CA LEU A 78 -6.62 -9.11 4.82
C LEU A 78 -7.66 -8.92 3.71
N GLU A 79 -8.40 -7.81 3.75
CA GLU A 79 -9.42 -7.50 2.76
C GLU A 79 -8.86 -6.59 1.66
N PRO A 80 -9.07 -6.90 0.37
CA PRO A 80 -8.69 -6.02 -0.73
C PRO A 80 -9.44 -4.69 -0.66
N LYS A 81 -8.71 -3.58 -0.84
CA LYS A 81 -9.22 -2.20 -0.86
C LYS A 81 -8.76 -1.44 -2.10
N PRO A 82 -9.54 -0.42 -2.51
CA PRO A 82 -9.12 0.53 -3.54
C PRO A 82 -7.78 1.20 -3.22
N GLU A 83 -6.89 1.25 -4.21
CA GLU A 83 -5.67 2.08 -4.19
C GLU A 83 -5.65 2.93 -5.46
N LEU A 84 -4.91 2.54 -6.52
CA LEU A 84 -4.99 3.22 -7.83
C LEU A 84 -6.27 2.90 -8.60
N ALA A 85 -6.82 1.69 -8.44
CA ALA A 85 -8.19 1.41 -8.84
C ALA A 85 -9.15 1.94 -7.77
N GLU A 86 -10.11 2.78 -8.16
CA GLU A 86 -11.15 3.28 -7.24
C GLU A 86 -12.22 2.22 -6.96
N ARG A 87 -12.44 1.29 -7.90
CA ARG A 87 -13.34 0.14 -7.79
C ARG A 87 -13.01 -0.91 -8.84
N TRP A 88 -13.55 -2.11 -8.67
CA TRP A 88 -13.47 -3.18 -9.65
C TRP A 88 -14.75 -4.01 -9.67
N GLU A 89 -14.95 -4.74 -10.76
CA GLU A 89 -16.08 -5.63 -10.97
C GLU A 89 -15.56 -6.97 -11.47
N GLN A 90 -16.06 -8.08 -10.92
CA GLN A 90 -15.83 -9.40 -11.47
C GLN A 90 -16.94 -9.72 -12.48
N THR A 91 -16.66 -9.55 -13.78
CA THR A 91 -17.65 -9.71 -14.85
C THR A 91 -17.92 -11.18 -15.19
N SER A 92 -17.01 -12.08 -14.81
CA SER A 92 -17.17 -13.53 -14.89
C SER A 92 -16.23 -14.23 -13.89
N PRO A 93 -16.31 -15.57 -13.70
CA PRO A 93 -15.38 -16.28 -12.82
C PRO A 93 -13.89 -16.07 -13.13
N THR A 94 -13.56 -15.63 -14.35
CA THR A 94 -12.19 -15.42 -14.82
C THR A 94 -11.92 -14.01 -15.34
N GLU A 95 -12.83 -13.06 -15.17
CA GLU A 95 -12.65 -11.70 -15.70
C GLU A 95 -12.93 -10.64 -14.65
N TYR A 96 -12.02 -9.67 -14.58
CA TYR A 96 -12.10 -8.51 -13.70
C TYR A 96 -11.92 -7.24 -14.51
N LEU A 97 -12.76 -6.24 -14.23
CA LEU A 97 -12.68 -4.90 -14.79
C LEU A 97 -12.32 -3.92 -13.67
N PHE A 98 -11.17 -3.25 -13.78
CA PHE A 98 -10.72 -2.26 -12.81
C PHE A 98 -10.91 -0.86 -13.38
N HIS A 99 -11.46 0.03 -12.56
CA HIS A 99 -11.67 1.44 -12.88
C HIS A 99 -10.65 2.27 -12.10
N LEU A 100 -9.84 3.05 -12.82
CA LEU A 100 -8.73 3.82 -12.26
C LEU A 100 -9.20 5.18 -11.73
N ARG A 101 -8.59 5.63 -10.63
CA ARG A 101 -8.72 7.01 -10.16
C ARG A 101 -8.25 7.98 -11.24
N ARG A 102 -9.03 9.04 -11.46
CA ARG A 102 -8.72 10.11 -12.42
C ARG A 102 -7.80 11.15 -11.79
N GLY A 103 -6.95 11.79 -12.60
CA GLY A 103 -6.09 12.87 -12.15
C GLY A 103 -4.91 12.45 -11.26
N VAL A 104 -4.70 11.15 -11.04
CA VAL A 104 -3.49 10.64 -10.38
C VAL A 104 -2.30 10.92 -11.29
N LYS A 105 -1.24 11.50 -10.72
CA LYS A 105 -0.02 11.81 -11.47
C LYS A 105 1.14 11.05 -10.88
N PHE A 106 2.01 10.59 -11.76
CA PHE A 106 3.34 10.17 -11.37
C PHE A 106 4.17 11.38 -10.92
N HIS A 107 5.26 11.13 -10.18
CA HIS A 107 6.24 12.15 -9.83
C HIS A 107 6.84 12.87 -11.04
N SER A 108 6.80 12.27 -12.24
CA SER A 108 7.20 12.91 -13.50
C SER A 108 6.19 13.92 -14.04
N GLY A 109 4.99 14.02 -13.46
CA GLY A 109 3.89 14.86 -13.93
C GLY A 109 2.98 14.19 -14.96
N LYS A 110 3.35 13.03 -15.53
CA LYS A 110 2.46 12.23 -16.40
C LYS A 110 1.24 11.79 -15.59
N GLU A 111 0.05 11.92 -16.17
CA GLU A 111 -1.17 11.33 -15.59
C GLU A 111 -1.18 9.81 -15.79
N LEU A 112 -1.56 9.08 -14.74
CA LEU A 112 -1.75 7.64 -14.76
C LEU A 112 -2.89 7.26 -15.71
N ASP A 113 -2.66 6.24 -16.52
CA ASP A 113 -3.67 5.62 -17.37
C ASP A 113 -3.57 4.08 -17.35
N ALA A 114 -4.54 3.43 -18.00
CA ALA A 114 -4.61 1.97 -18.10
C ALA A 114 -3.43 1.35 -18.87
N ASP A 115 -2.78 2.11 -19.75
CA ASP A 115 -1.58 1.68 -20.47
C ASP A 115 -0.39 1.49 -19.51
N ASP A 116 -0.25 2.36 -18.50
CA ASP A 116 0.78 2.22 -17.46
C ASP A 116 0.53 0.98 -16.58
N VAL A 117 -0.73 0.70 -16.25
CA VAL A 117 -1.12 -0.49 -15.49
C VAL A 117 -0.80 -1.75 -16.29
N LYS A 118 -1.23 -1.81 -17.56
CA LYS A 118 -0.90 -2.94 -18.43
C LYS A 118 0.61 -3.14 -18.54
N TYR A 119 1.37 -2.07 -18.81
CA TYR A 119 2.83 -2.13 -18.88
C TYR A 119 3.46 -2.68 -17.59
N THR A 120 3.01 -2.18 -16.44
CA THR A 120 3.49 -2.62 -15.12
C THR A 120 3.27 -4.11 -14.94
N TYR A 121 2.04 -4.59 -15.07
CA TYR A 121 1.72 -5.99 -14.78
C TYR A 121 2.26 -6.97 -15.85
N ASP A 122 2.41 -6.54 -17.11
CA ASP A 122 3.16 -7.30 -18.11
C ASP A 122 4.64 -7.44 -17.74
N ARG A 123 5.24 -6.40 -17.16
CA ARG A 123 6.62 -6.44 -16.68
C ARG A 123 6.77 -7.34 -15.45
N VAL A 124 5.88 -7.22 -14.46
CA VAL A 124 5.94 -8.01 -13.23
C VAL A 124 5.70 -9.50 -13.48
N ARG A 125 4.89 -9.87 -14.48
CA ARG A 125 4.66 -11.29 -14.81
C ARG A 125 5.77 -11.93 -15.64
N ASP A 126 6.81 -11.20 -16.03
CA ASP A 126 8.02 -11.77 -16.64
C ASP A 126 8.95 -12.30 -15.53
N PRO A 127 9.18 -13.62 -15.42
CA PRO A 127 10.03 -14.21 -14.37
C PRO A 127 11.51 -13.82 -14.50
N LYS A 128 11.94 -13.28 -15.65
CA LYS A 128 13.29 -12.71 -15.81
C LYS A 128 13.43 -11.33 -15.16
N VAL A 129 12.31 -10.66 -14.93
CA VAL A 129 12.25 -9.30 -14.42
C VAL A 129 11.88 -9.27 -12.95
N SER A 130 10.88 -10.05 -12.52
CA SER A 130 10.31 -9.95 -11.18
C SER A 130 10.21 -11.30 -10.49
N PRO A 131 10.67 -11.42 -9.22
CA PRO A 131 10.36 -12.58 -8.39
C PRO A 131 8.86 -12.76 -8.10
N GLY A 132 8.06 -11.71 -8.30
CA GLY A 132 6.60 -11.71 -8.15
C GLY A 132 5.84 -12.33 -9.32
N ALA A 133 6.52 -12.76 -10.39
CA ALA A 133 5.87 -13.32 -11.57
C ALA A 133 4.96 -14.52 -11.23
N ASN A 134 5.38 -15.36 -10.28
CA ASN A 134 4.59 -16.51 -9.85
C ASN A 134 3.30 -16.14 -9.12
N ASP A 135 3.21 -14.95 -8.50
CA ASP A 135 1.95 -14.51 -7.87
C ASP A 135 0.91 -14.11 -8.94
N LEU A 136 1.37 -13.78 -10.15
CA LEU A 136 0.57 -13.34 -11.28
C LEU A 136 0.37 -14.41 -12.35
N PHE A 137 0.73 -15.66 -12.06
CA PHE A 137 0.71 -16.79 -13.01
C PHE A 137 -0.66 -17.04 -13.67
N SER A 138 -1.74 -16.67 -12.97
CA SER A 138 -3.11 -16.87 -13.42
C SER A 138 -3.55 -15.83 -14.44
N ILE A 139 -2.83 -14.72 -14.61
CA ILE A 139 -3.18 -13.69 -15.59
C ILE A 139 -2.88 -14.21 -17.00
N LYS A 140 -3.95 -14.51 -17.73
CA LYS A 140 -3.89 -14.85 -19.15
C LYS A 140 -3.59 -13.61 -19.98
N GLN A 141 -4.37 -12.55 -19.78
CA GLN A 141 -4.36 -11.35 -20.60
C GLN A 141 -4.72 -10.10 -19.80
N ILE A 142 -4.17 -8.98 -20.22
CA ILE A 142 -4.48 -7.65 -19.71
C ILE A 142 -4.82 -6.75 -20.89
N ASP A 143 -6.03 -6.20 -20.92
CA ASP A 143 -6.52 -5.35 -22.00
C ASP A 143 -6.80 -3.94 -21.49
N VAL A 144 -6.35 -2.94 -22.25
CA VAL A 144 -6.78 -1.56 -22.06
C VAL A 144 -8.14 -1.42 -22.73
N VAL A 145 -9.19 -1.28 -21.92
CA VAL A 145 -10.57 -1.09 -22.43
C VAL A 145 -10.79 0.37 -22.80
N ASP A 146 -10.33 1.27 -21.93
CA ASP A 146 -10.22 2.69 -22.17
C ASP A 146 -9.13 3.30 -21.28
N ARG A 147 -8.93 4.62 -21.36
CA ARG A 147 -7.88 5.33 -20.61
C ARG A 147 -7.88 5.06 -19.10
N HIS A 148 -9.04 4.83 -18.49
CA HIS A 148 -9.18 4.60 -17.05
C HIS A 148 -9.79 3.24 -16.72
N THR A 149 -9.86 2.33 -17.69
CA THR A 149 -10.44 0.99 -17.48
C THR A 149 -9.50 -0.07 -18.03
N VAL A 150 -9.10 -1.00 -17.16
CA VAL A 150 -8.25 -2.13 -17.52
C VAL A 150 -8.97 -3.44 -17.18
N ARG A 151 -8.94 -4.38 -18.13
CA ARG A 151 -9.49 -5.73 -17.95
C ARG A 151 -8.36 -6.72 -17.70
N PHE A 152 -8.54 -7.55 -16.68
CA PHE A 152 -7.71 -8.72 -16.44
C PHE A 152 -8.53 -9.97 -16.74
N THR A 153 -8.00 -10.84 -17.60
CA THR A 153 -8.55 -12.17 -17.87
C THR A 153 -7.63 -13.21 -17.27
N LEU A 154 -8.20 -14.12 -16.49
CA LEU A 154 -7.50 -15.21 -15.83
C LEU A 154 -7.57 -16.51 -16.63
N THR A 155 -6.62 -17.42 -16.40
CA THR A 155 -6.61 -18.77 -16.98
C THR A 155 -7.64 -19.69 -16.35
N ALA A 156 -7.97 -19.46 -15.07
CA ALA A 156 -8.99 -20.16 -14.30
C ALA A 156 -9.48 -19.25 -13.16
N PRO A 157 -10.60 -19.58 -12.48
CA PRO A 157 -11.03 -18.84 -11.30
C PRO A 157 -9.99 -18.93 -10.18
N VAL A 158 -9.55 -17.77 -9.66
CA VAL A 158 -8.55 -17.70 -8.58
C VAL A 158 -9.06 -16.78 -7.48
N ALA A 159 -9.45 -17.37 -6.34
CA ALA A 159 -10.01 -16.63 -5.21
C ALA A 159 -9.05 -15.58 -4.62
N THR A 160 -7.74 -15.84 -4.69
CA THR A 160 -6.71 -14.94 -4.15
C THR A 160 -6.28 -13.86 -5.14
N PHE A 161 -6.89 -13.76 -6.33
CA PHE A 161 -6.40 -12.87 -7.40
C PHE A 161 -6.23 -11.42 -6.93
N LEU A 162 -7.21 -10.85 -6.22
CA LEU A 162 -7.14 -9.49 -5.69
C LEU A 162 -6.02 -9.32 -4.65
N ILE A 163 -5.78 -10.33 -3.81
CA ILE A 163 -4.69 -10.32 -2.82
C ILE A 163 -3.34 -10.36 -3.54
N ASN A 164 -3.22 -11.19 -4.58
CA ASN A 164 -2.00 -11.29 -5.37
C ASN A 164 -1.66 -9.95 -6.05
N LEU A 165 -2.67 -9.16 -6.48
CA LEU A 165 -2.47 -7.83 -7.05
C LEU A 165 -1.94 -6.79 -6.04
N ALA A 166 -2.19 -6.98 -4.74
CA ALA A 166 -1.62 -6.17 -3.67
C ALA A 166 -0.17 -6.58 -3.29
N GLY A 167 0.41 -7.52 -4.03
CA GLY A 167 1.74 -8.06 -3.81
C GLY A 167 2.84 -6.99 -3.76
N LYS A 168 3.93 -7.36 -3.07
CA LYS A 168 5.08 -6.49 -2.81
C LYS A 168 5.81 -5.98 -4.05
N TYR A 169 5.62 -6.64 -5.19
CA TYR A 169 6.31 -6.34 -6.45
C TYR A 169 5.47 -5.51 -7.43
N ASN A 170 4.25 -5.11 -7.06
CA ASN A 170 3.25 -4.63 -8.03
C ASN A 170 3.13 -3.11 -8.12
N GLY A 171 4.15 -2.36 -7.67
CA GLY A 171 4.12 -0.90 -7.71
C GLY A 171 3.99 -0.38 -9.14
N VAL A 172 2.98 0.43 -9.42
CA VAL A 172 2.72 0.93 -10.78
C VAL A 172 3.75 1.97 -11.19
N VAL A 173 4.29 1.81 -12.41
CA VAL A 173 5.27 2.70 -13.02
C VAL A 173 4.77 3.21 -14.37
N PRO A 174 5.25 4.39 -14.85
CA PRO A 174 4.87 4.87 -16.17
C PRO A 174 5.28 3.89 -17.27
N LYS A 175 4.46 3.80 -18.32
CA LYS A 175 4.80 3.04 -19.52
C LYS A 175 6.14 3.51 -20.09
N GLY A 176 7.05 2.56 -20.26
CA GLY A 176 8.41 2.81 -20.76
C GLY A 176 9.42 3.26 -19.70
N ALA A 177 9.04 3.37 -18.42
CA ALA A 177 9.95 3.86 -17.37
C ALA A 177 11.14 2.94 -17.06
N ALA A 178 11.10 1.67 -17.49
CA ALA A 178 12.20 0.74 -17.23
C ALA A 178 13.39 0.91 -18.17
N GLY A 179 13.23 1.50 -19.37
CA GLY A 179 14.28 1.58 -20.38
C GLY A 179 14.98 0.24 -20.63
N ASP A 180 16.28 0.17 -20.35
CA ASP A 180 17.13 -1.03 -20.43
C ASP A 180 16.97 -2.02 -19.26
N GLY A 181 16.08 -1.72 -18.32
CA GLY A 181 15.80 -2.47 -17.10
C GLY A 181 16.52 -1.92 -15.86
N LYS A 182 17.48 -1.01 -16.00
CA LYS A 182 18.30 -0.49 -14.88
C LYS A 182 17.91 0.91 -14.43
N GLU A 183 17.17 1.65 -15.24
CA GLU A 183 16.77 3.03 -14.92
C GLU A 183 15.98 3.11 -13.60
N LEU A 184 15.09 2.14 -13.37
CA LEU A 184 14.31 2.04 -12.13
C LEU A 184 15.15 1.67 -10.89
N PHE A 185 16.41 1.29 -11.03
CA PHE A 185 17.29 0.99 -9.89
C PHE A 185 17.73 2.27 -9.17
N VAL A 186 17.76 3.39 -9.91
CA VAL A 186 18.27 4.69 -9.44
C VAL A 186 17.23 5.79 -9.53
N LYS A 187 16.24 5.66 -10.42
CA LYS A 187 15.19 6.66 -10.63
C LYS A 187 13.85 6.09 -10.19
N ALA A 188 13.31 6.62 -9.10
CA ALA A 188 11.95 6.34 -8.68
C ALA A 188 10.96 7.25 -9.42
N ILE A 189 10.00 6.63 -10.12
CA ILE A 189 8.87 7.34 -10.71
C ILE A 189 7.60 6.57 -10.34
N GLY A 190 6.97 6.95 -9.25
CA GLY A 190 5.71 6.37 -8.80
C GLY A 190 4.64 7.43 -8.60
N THR A 191 3.53 7.04 -7.97
CA THR A 191 2.36 7.89 -7.70
C THR A 191 2.21 8.22 -6.21
N GLY A 192 3.07 7.65 -5.36
CA GLY A 192 2.99 7.80 -3.91
C GLY A 192 3.29 9.23 -3.42
N PRO A 193 3.04 9.52 -2.14
CA PRO A 193 3.15 10.87 -1.59
C PRO A 193 4.60 11.42 -1.50
N PHE A 194 5.62 10.59 -1.67
CA PHE A 194 7.03 10.97 -1.59
C PHE A 194 7.79 10.60 -2.86
N ALA A 195 8.64 11.51 -3.32
CA ALA A 195 9.61 11.27 -4.39
C ALA A 195 11.02 11.13 -3.81
N VAL A 196 11.88 10.39 -4.52
CA VAL A 196 13.32 10.35 -4.21
C VAL A 196 13.97 11.61 -4.79
N ALA A 197 14.75 12.31 -3.96
CA ALA A 197 15.48 13.52 -4.33
C ALA A 197 16.76 13.22 -5.12
#